data_AF-A0A1F3LE50-F1
#
_entry.id   AF-A0A1F3LE50-F1
#
_cell.length_a   1.000
_cell.length_b   1.000
_cell.length_c   1.000
_cell.angle_alpha   90.00
_cell.angle_beta   90.00
_cell.angle_gamma   90.00
#
_symmetry.space_group_name_H-M   'P 1'
#
loop_
_entity.id
_entity.type
_entity.pdbx_description
1 polymer ?
#
loop_
_entity_poly.entity_id
_entity_poly.type
_entity_poly.pdbx_seq_one_letter_code
_entity_poly.pdbx_strand_id
1 'polypeptide(L)'
;MAQTVIHETDPLATPNAKSALDVQSTTKGILIPNLSTSQMSSLPSPATGLLIYCRTDGYFNYFNGTNWVKIARTLVTVASNPGGSGTDQGVGIGLDDPDNSALLHVNANNKGLLLPRLTTANRDAIAAGGTEIGMLVYNTTTNLINYYNGAWTATTAGATTAPNLGAGTAAGVLIGQSGTVDASAKLEIKPTGNQGFLIPRLTDILRDAIPTPAEGLLLYNTDANQVQYYVAGSWYSW
;
A
#
# COMPACT_ATOMS: atom_id res chain seq x y z
N MET A 1 12.63 62.78 23.93
CA MET A 1 12.51 62.73 22.46
C MET A 1 11.04 62.54 22.12
N ALA A 2 10.50 63.21 21.12
CA ALA A 2 9.09 63.07 20.76
C ALA A 2 8.85 61.69 20.13
N GLN A 3 7.92 60.92 20.68
CA GLN A 3 7.43 59.68 20.08
C GLN A 3 6.59 60.02 18.85
N THR A 4 6.71 59.23 17.78
CA THR A 4 5.81 59.27 16.63
C THR A 4 4.77 58.17 16.78
N VAL A 5 3.49 58.51 16.61
CA VAL A 5 2.37 57.59 16.81
C VAL A 5 1.50 57.59 15.56
N ILE A 6 1.17 56.41 15.06
CA ILE A 6 0.24 56.19 13.96
C ILE A 6 -0.79 55.14 14.39
N HIS A 7 -1.93 55.58 14.90
CA HIS A 7 -3.05 54.72 15.31
C HIS A 7 -4.26 55.02 14.43
N GLU A 8 -4.54 54.16 13.45
CA GLU A 8 -5.64 54.41 12.50
C GLU A 8 -7.00 53.86 12.97
N THR A 9 -7.00 52.91 13.91
CA THR A 9 -8.21 52.21 14.37
C THR A 9 -8.65 52.59 15.78
N ASP A 10 -7.75 53.16 16.58
CA ASP A 10 -8.04 53.66 17.93
C ASP A 10 -7.18 54.91 18.23
N PRO A 11 -7.66 56.12 17.91
CA PRO A 11 -6.92 57.35 18.16
C PRO A 11 -6.77 57.69 19.66
N LEU A 12 -7.39 56.92 20.55
CA LEU A 12 -7.27 57.05 22.01
C LEU A 12 -6.38 55.97 22.63
N ALA A 13 -5.85 55.03 21.83
CA ALA A 13 -4.95 54.01 22.32
C ALA A 13 -3.70 54.67 22.93
N THR A 14 -3.33 54.22 24.14
CA THR A 14 -2.14 54.72 24.81
C THR A 14 -0.90 54.23 24.05
N PRO A 15 -0.04 55.14 23.53
CA PRO A 15 1.15 54.72 22.81
C PRO A 15 2.13 53.97 23.72
N ASN A 16 2.86 53.01 23.16
CA ASN A 16 3.83 52.24 23.94
C ASN A 16 5.00 53.15 24.39
N ALA A 17 5.13 53.38 25.70
CA ALA A 17 6.15 54.29 26.25
C ALA A 17 7.62 53.87 25.99
N LYS A 18 7.86 52.68 25.42
CA LYS A 18 9.19 52.16 25.05
C LYS A 18 9.49 52.26 23.56
N SER A 19 8.58 52.75 22.74
CA SER A 19 8.82 52.91 21.30
C SER A 19 9.04 54.38 20.93
N ALA A 20 9.98 54.63 20.04
CA ALA A 20 10.10 55.93 19.37
C ALA A 20 9.08 56.06 18.21
N LEU A 21 8.65 54.93 17.66
CA LEU A 21 7.60 54.81 16.64
C LEU A 21 6.61 53.73 17.09
N ASP A 22 5.36 54.12 17.33
CA ASP A 22 4.25 53.20 17.61
C ASP A 22 3.27 53.21 16.43
N VAL A 23 3.03 52.04 15.84
CA VAL A 23 2.13 51.88 14.69
C VAL A 23 1.09 50.82 15.05
N GLN A 24 -0.17 51.24 15.11
CA GLN A 24 -1.32 50.35 15.33
C GLN A 24 -2.27 50.44 14.14
N SER A 25 -2.39 49.32 13.45
CA SER A 25 -3.23 49.16 12.27
C SER A 25 -3.68 47.70 12.17
N THR A 26 -4.94 47.51 11.78
CA THR A 26 -5.49 46.17 11.46
C THR A 26 -5.60 45.94 9.95
N THR A 27 -5.35 46.97 9.14
CA THR A 27 -5.57 46.93 7.68
C THR A 27 -4.33 47.27 6.86
N LYS A 28 -3.27 47.80 7.48
CA LYS A 28 -2.03 48.26 6.85
C LYS A 28 -0.82 47.71 7.60
N GLY A 29 0.30 47.63 6.89
CA GLY A 29 1.60 47.27 7.44
C GLY A 29 2.62 48.40 7.27
N ILE A 30 3.84 48.16 7.73
CA ILE A 30 4.98 49.05 7.49
C ILE A 30 5.70 48.57 6.23
N LEU A 31 5.72 49.40 5.19
CA LEU A 31 6.59 49.20 4.04
C LEU A 31 7.94 49.86 4.32
N ILE A 32 8.96 49.04 4.61
CA ILE A 32 10.33 49.51 4.77
C ILE A 32 10.97 49.85 3.40
N PRO A 33 12.09 50.60 3.36
CA PRO A 33 12.74 50.94 2.09
C PRO A 33 13.00 49.70 1.23
N ASN A 34 12.52 49.76 -0.01
CA ASN A 34 12.43 48.61 -0.88
C ASN A 34 13.31 48.79 -2.14
N LEU A 35 14.50 48.19 -2.14
CA LEU A 35 15.58 48.50 -3.07
C LEU A 35 15.98 47.28 -3.94
N SER A 36 16.54 47.52 -5.12
CA SER A 36 17.32 46.49 -5.83
C SER A 36 18.66 46.24 -5.14
N THR A 37 19.38 45.19 -5.52
CA THR A 37 20.77 44.98 -5.07
C THR A 37 21.68 46.16 -5.44
N SER A 38 21.54 46.70 -6.66
CA SER A 38 22.33 47.86 -7.10
C SER A 38 22.05 49.11 -6.26
N GLN A 39 20.79 49.39 -5.97
CA GLN A 39 20.37 50.52 -5.14
C GLN A 39 20.86 50.38 -3.70
N MET A 40 20.73 49.17 -3.11
CA MET A 40 21.22 48.86 -1.77
C MET A 40 22.74 49.06 -1.66
N SER A 41 23.50 48.54 -2.63
CA SER A 41 24.97 48.68 -2.65
C SER A 41 25.44 50.10 -2.93
N SER A 42 24.61 50.94 -3.56
CA SER A 42 24.90 52.35 -3.83
C SER A 42 24.52 53.30 -2.68
N LEU A 43 23.95 52.80 -1.58
CA LEU A 43 23.59 53.66 -0.45
C LEU A 43 24.85 54.28 0.16
N PRO A 44 24.96 55.62 0.22
CA PRO A 44 26.12 56.27 0.80
C PRO A 44 26.06 56.17 2.33
N SER A 45 27.12 55.64 2.95
CA SER A 45 27.32 55.59 4.40
C SER A 45 26.08 55.08 5.20
N PRO A 46 25.58 53.86 4.92
CA PRO A 46 24.43 53.33 5.65
C PRO A 46 24.74 53.18 7.15
N ALA A 47 23.77 53.52 7.99
CA ALA A 47 23.91 53.40 9.44
C ALA A 47 23.88 51.92 9.87
N THR A 48 24.65 51.57 10.91
CA THR A 48 24.56 50.24 11.55
C THR A 48 23.13 49.99 12.03
N GLY A 49 22.57 48.84 11.66
CA GLY A 49 21.20 48.44 11.96
C GLY A 49 20.16 48.93 10.95
N LEU A 50 20.54 49.65 9.88
CA LEU A 50 19.61 50.06 8.82
C LEU A 50 18.96 48.82 8.18
N LEU A 51 17.64 48.71 8.28
CA LEU A 51 16.84 47.61 7.72
C LEU A 51 16.21 48.01 6.39
N ILE A 52 16.38 47.16 5.37
CA ILE A 52 15.77 47.32 4.04
C ILE A 52 15.21 45.98 3.55
N TYR A 53 14.28 46.02 2.60
CA TYR A 53 13.89 44.84 1.83
C TYR A 53 14.57 44.92 0.46
N CYS A 54 15.39 43.92 0.12
CA CYS A 54 16.00 43.84 -1.19
C CYS A 54 15.11 43.01 -2.12
N ARG A 55 14.49 43.65 -3.10
CA ARG A 55 13.57 43.00 -4.05
C ARG A 55 14.27 42.02 -4.99
N THR A 56 15.54 42.26 -5.27
CA THR A 56 16.30 41.44 -6.23
C THR A 56 16.68 40.10 -5.63
N ASP A 57 17.05 40.04 -4.35
CA ASP A 57 17.33 38.77 -3.66
C ASP A 57 16.07 38.21 -2.96
N GLY A 58 15.08 39.06 -2.70
CA GLY A 58 13.84 38.74 -2.03
C GLY A 58 13.95 38.70 -0.51
N TYR A 59 14.97 39.27 0.13
CA TYR A 59 15.23 39.19 1.57
C TYR A 59 15.17 40.55 2.29
N PHE A 60 14.80 40.51 3.57
CA PHE A 60 15.17 41.56 4.50
C PHE A 60 16.69 41.53 4.72
N ASN A 61 17.32 42.68 4.60
CA ASN A 61 18.74 42.87 4.81
C ASN A 61 18.95 43.98 5.84
N TYR A 62 19.92 43.82 6.74
CA TYR A 62 20.38 44.90 7.61
C TYR A 62 21.85 45.21 7.38
N PHE A 63 22.23 46.47 7.52
CA PHE A 63 23.64 46.86 7.46
C PHE A 63 24.30 46.63 8.82
N ASN A 64 25.34 45.79 8.90
CA ASN A 64 25.99 45.45 10.18
C ASN A 64 27.10 46.44 10.59
N GLY A 65 27.24 47.56 9.88
CA GLY A 65 28.32 48.53 10.05
C GLY A 65 29.46 48.35 9.03
N THR A 66 29.51 47.22 8.33
CA THR A 66 30.52 46.94 7.30
C THR A 66 29.90 46.38 6.02
N ASN A 67 28.98 45.42 6.14
CA ASN A 67 28.36 44.71 5.04
C ASN A 67 26.83 44.65 5.21
N TRP A 68 26.14 44.44 4.09
CA TRP A 68 24.74 44.04 4.09
C TRP A 68 24.61 42.56 4.45
N VAL A 69 23.84 42.26 5.48
CA VAL A 69 23.59 40.90 5.98
C VAL A 69 22.13 40.55 5.79
N LYS A 70 21.88 39.38 5.20
CA LYS A 70 20.53 38.83 5.03
C LYS A 70 19.99 38.37 6.39
N ILE A 71 18.76 38.74 6.70
CA ILE A 71 18.02 38.09 7.77
C ILE A 71 17.57 36.74 7.21
N ALA A 72 18.10 35.66 7.79
CA ALA A 72 17.74 34.31 7.40
C ALA A 72 16.23 34.11 7.57
N ARG A 73 15.60 33.48 6.59
CA ARG A 73 14.28 32.88 6.77
C ARG A 73 14.48 31.40 6.98
N THR A 74 13.90 30.87 8.04
CA THR A 74 13.67 29.44 8.10
C THR A 74 12.42 29.19 7.29
N LEU A 75 12.55 28.42 6.20
CA LEU A 75 11.37 27.84 5.59
C LEU A 75 10.73 26.95 6.66
N VAL A 76 9.53 27.28 7.11
CA VAL A 76 8.71 26.32 7.86
C VAL A 76 8.26 25.29 6.83
N THR A 77 9.12 24.31 6.56
CA THR A 77 8.71 23.12 5.84
C THR A 77 7.67 22.40 6.70
N VAL A 78 6.49 22.13 6.13
CA VAL A 78 5.69 20.99 6.59
C VAL A 78 6.64 19.78 6.60
N ALA A 79 6.84 19.17 7.77
CA ALA A 79 7.72 18.04 8.07
C ALA A 79 8.67 17.62 6.92
N SER A 80 9.85 18.24 6.84
CA SER A 80 11.00 17.59 6.21
C SER A 80 11.68 16.76 7.29
N ASN A 81 11.68 15.43 7.11
CA ASN A 81 12.23 14.43 8.04
C ASN A 81 13.71 14.71 8.42
N PRO A 82 14.24 14.15 9.54
CA PRO A 82 15.54 14.51 10.07
C PRO A 82 16.68 13.92 9.23
N GLY A 83 17.83 14.58 9.26
CA GLY A 83 19.00 14.26 8.45
C GLY A 83 19.67 12.93 8.78
N GLY A 84 19.15 11.84 8.21
CA GLY A 84 19.85 10.55 8.05
C GLY A 84 20.47 10.43 6.66
N SER A 85 21.67 9.86 6.57
CA SER A 85 22.49 9.75 5.35
C SER A 85 22.02 8.69 4.34
N GLY A 86 20.72 8.37 4.31
CA GLY A 86 20.11 7.58 3.25
C GLY A 86 19.58 8.52 2.16
N THR A 87 19.84 8.24 0.88
CA THR A 87 19.26 9.02 -0.23
C THR A 87 17.74 8.84 -0.34
N ASP A 88 17.19 7.83 0.32
CA ASP A 88 15.80 7.43 0.14
C ASP A 88 14.98 7.99 1.31
N GLN A 89 14.43 9.19 1.12
CA GLN A 89 13.51 9.79 2.08
C GLN A 89 12.18 9.01 2.07
N GLY A 90 11.84 8.37 3.20
CA GLY A 90 10.55 7.71 3.38
C GLY A 90 9.39 8.70 3.56
N VAL A 91 8.18 8.29 3.15
CA VAL A 91 6.95 9.06 3.32
C VAL A 91 6.11 8.46 4.44
N GLY A 92 5.76 9.26 5.44
CA GLY A 92 4.78 8.92 6.48
C GLY A 92 3.38 9.44 6.13
N ILE A 93 2.35 8.60 6.29
CA ILE A 93 0.94 9.00 6.15
C ILE A 93 0.18 8.60 7.42
N GLY A 94 -0.23 9.59 8.22
CA GLY A 94 -0.94 9.38 9.49
C GLY A 94 -0.04 9.25 10.72
N LEU A 95 1.22 9.70 10.61
CA LEU A 95 2.23 9.70 11.67
C LEU A 95 3.28 10.79 11.38
N ASP A 96 3.94 11.29 12.43
CA ASP A 96 4.93 12.38 12.33
C ASP A 96 6.37 11.87 12.13
N ASP A 97 6.65 10.60 12.45
CA ASP A 97 7.99 9.97 12.36
C ASP A 97 7.88 8.57 11.71
N PRO A 98 8.02 8.46 10.37
CA PRO A 98 7.99 7.17 9.68
C PRO A 98 9.13 6.24 10.11
N ASP A 99 8.88 4.93 10.06
CA ASP A 99 9.87 3.95 10.51
C ASP A 99 11.09 4.03 9.59
N ASN A 100 12.30 4.05 10.17
CA ASN A 100 13.55 4.22 9.43
C ASN A 100 13.82 3.06 8.43
N SER A 101 13.12 1.93 8.56
CA SER A 101 13.18 0.81 7.62
C SER A 101 12.13 0.88 6.49
N ALA A 102 11.26 1.88 6.47
CA ALA A 102 10.15 2.00 5.51
C ALA A 102 10.26 3.22 4.59
N LEU A 103 10.19 3.01 3.28
CA LEU A 103 10.02 4.10 2.30
C LEU A 103 8.59 4.65 2.26
N LEU A 104 7.61 3.86 2.69
CA LEU A 104 6.24 4.28 2.89
C LEU A 104 5.70 3.65 4.18
N HIS A 105 5.44 4.46 5.20
CA HIS A 105 4.77 4.05 6.44
C HIS A 105 3.38 4.67 6.46
N VAL A 106 2.34 3.84 6.50
CA VAL A 106 0.94 4.28 6.61
C VAL A 106 0.38 3.77 7.92
N ASN A 107 -0.08 4.66 8.79
CA ASN A 107 -0.72 4.29 10.06
C ASN A 107 -2.11 4.90 10.16
N ALA A 108 -3.13 4.03 10.23
CA ALA A 108 -4.52 4.41 10.43
C ALA A 108 -5.30 3.24 11.06
N ASN A 109 -6.25 3.54 11.95
CA ASN A 109 -7.11 2.52 12.59
C ASN A 109 -8.48 2.35 11.91
N ASN A 110 -8.79 3.16 10.90
CA ASN A 110 -10.07 3.16 10.20
C ASN A 110 -9.98 3.55 8.71
N LYS A 111 -8.78 3.42 8.11
CA LYS A 111 -8.54 3.72 6.69
C LYS A 111 -7.69 2.62 6.06
N GLY A 112 -7.77 2.50 4.74
CA GLY A 112 -6.91 1.63 3.94
C GLY A 112 -6.21 2.43 2.83
N LEU A 113 -5.41 1.74 2.01
CA LEU A 113 -4.80 2.31 0.82
C LEU A 113 -5.77 2.19 -0.37
N LEU A 114 -6.15 3.32 -0.96
CA LEU A 114 -6.89 3.33 -2.23
C LEU A 114 -5.90 3.33 -3.39
N LEU A 115 -5.76 2.20 -4.08
CA LEU A 115 -4.90 2.07 -5.26
C LEU A 115 -5.41 2.95 -6.41
N PRO A 116 -4.53 3.35 -7.37
CA PRO A 116 -4.97 3.98 -8.61
C PRO A 116 -6.08 3.18 -9.29
N ARG A 117 -7.21 3.84 -9.58
CA ARG A 117 -8.41 3.21 -10.13
C ARG A 117 -8.47 3.46 -11.63
N LEU A 118 -8.32 2.41 -12.43
CA LEU A 118 -8.23 2.52 -13.89
C LEU A 118 -9.20 1.54 -14.56
N THR A 119 -9.74 1.91 -15.72
CA THR A 119 -10.38 0.92 -16.61
C THR A 119 -9.32 -0.02 -17.19
N THR A 120 -9.73 -1.17 -17.74
CA THR A 120 -8.84 -2.06 -18.50
C THR A 120 -8.06 -1.29 -19.56
N ALA A 121 -8.74 -0.44 -20.34
CA ALA A 121 -8.10 0.36 -21.39
C ALA A 121 -7.06 1.35 -20.84
N ASN A 122 -7.36 2.07 -19.75
CA ASN A 122 -6.42 3.02 -19.16
C ASN A 122 -5.23 2.32 -18.51
N ARG A 123 -5.43 1.15 -17.90
CA ARG A 123 -4.36 0.31 -17.35
C ARG A 123 -3.42 -0.17 -18.46
N ASP A 124 -3.98 -0.66 -19.57
CA ASP A 124 -3.19 -1.16 -20.70
C ASP A 124 -2.48 -0.02 -21.46
N ALA A 125 -2.97 1.22 -21.32
CA ALA A 125 -2.32 2.41 -21.83
C ALA A 125 -1.17 2.94 -20.95
N ILE A 126 -0.93 2.38 -19.76
CA ILE A 126 0.30 2.65 -18.99
C ILE A 126 1.46 2.15 -19.85
N ALA A 127 2.19 3.08 -20.47
CA ALA A 127 3.05 2.86 -21.64
C ALA A 127 3.89 1.59 -21.58
N ALA A 128 3.94 0.85 -22.68
CA ALA A 128 4.87 -0.25 -22.91
C ALA A 128 6.31 0.27 -22.80
N GLY A 129 6.92 0.07 -21.62
CA GLY A 129 8.24 0.60 -21.25
C GLY A 129 8.28 1.42 -19.95
N GLY A 130 7.12 1.77 -19.37
CA GLY A 130 6.99 2.45 -18.06
C GLY A 130 6.30 1.61 -16.99
N THR A 131 6.11 0.31 -17.25
CA THR A 131 5.50 -0.60 -16.29
C THR A 131 6.58 -1.36 -15.54
N GLU A 132 6.77 -1.01 -14.27
CA GLU A 132 7.71 -1.70 -13.39
C GLU A 132 7.07 -2.95 -12.80
N ILE A 133 7.84 -4.03 -12.69
CA ILE A 133 7.39 -5.24 -11.99
C ILE A 133 7.02 -4.86 -10.55
N GLY A 134 5.83 -5.28 -10.11
CA GLY A 134 5.31 -4.98 -8.78
C GLY A 134 4.35 -3.80 -8.70
N MET A 135 4.08 -3.07 -9.80
CA MET A 135 3.01 -2.07 -9.81
C MET A 135 1.65 -2.67 -9.46
N LEU A 136 0.83 -1.94 -8.70
CA LEU A 136 -0.51 -2.34 -8.24
C LEU A 136 -1.55 -1.29 -8.66
N VAL A 137 -2.67 -1.74 -9.24
CA VAL A 137 -3.82 -0.90 -9.59
C VAL A 137 -5.14 -1.60 -9.23
N TYR A 138 -6.19 -0.84 -9.02
CA TYR A 138 -7.56 -1.38 -8.98
C TYR A 138 -8.21 -1.21 -10.36
N ASN A 139 -8.49 -2.32 -11.04
CA ASN A 139 -9.18 -2.30 -12.33
C ASN A 139 -10.69 -2.17 -12.11
N THR A 140 -11.25 -1.03 -12.50
CA THR A 140 -12.69 -0.72 -12.33
C THR A 140 -13.59 -1.42 -13.34
N THR A 141 -13.05 -1.94 -14.44
CA THR A 141 -13.79 -2.74 -15.42
C THR A 141 -14.02 -4.16 -14.92
N THR A 142 -13.00 -4.77 -14.30
CA THR A 142 -13.08 -6.15 -13.79
C THR A 142 -13.38 -6.25 -12.30
N ASN A 143 -13.30 -5.12 -11.58
CA ASN A 143 -13.42 -5.04 -10.11
C ASN A 143 -12.39 -5.89 -9.37
N LEU A 144 -11.17 -5.95 -9.89
CA LEU A 144 -10.07 -6.71 -9.31
C LEU A 144 -8.83 -5.84 -9.15
N ILE A 145 -8.02 -6.13 -8.14
CA ILE A 145 -6.66 -5.62 -8.09
C ILE A 145 -5.87 -6.30 -9.21
N ASN A 146 -5.08 -5.54 -9.94
CA ASN A 146 -4.12 -6.06 -10.90
C ASN A 146 -2.72 -5.67 -10.46
N TYR A 147 -1.78 -6.58 -10.64
CA TYR A 147 -0.36 -6.29 -10.49
C TYR A 147 0.38 -6.53 -11.81
N TYR A 148 1.47 -5.82 -12.03
CA TYR A 148 2.31 -6.01 -13.21
C TYR A 148 3.47 -6.95 -12.91
N ASN A 149 3.62 -8.01 -13.72
CA ASN A 149 4.73 -8.94 -13.66
C ASN A 149 5.17 -9.32 -15.09
N GLY A 150 5.54 -8.33 -15.89
CA GLY A 150 5.76 -8.45 -17.35
C GLY A 150 4.46 -8.45 -18.16
N ALA A 151 3.33 -8.77 -17.54
CA ALA A 151 1.98 -8.53 -18.04
C ALA A 151 1.04 -8.21 -16.87
N TRP A 152 -0.07 -7.53 -17.15
CA TRP A 152 -1.09 -7.27 -16.14
C TRP A 152 -1.78 -8.57 -15.72
N THR A 153 -1.59 -8.94 -14.46
CA THR A 153 -2.20 -10.13 -13.86
C THR A 153 -3.23 -9.69 -12.83
N ALA A 154 -4.41 -10.29 -12.86
CA ALA A 154 -5.42 -10.05 -11.85
C ALA A 154 -5.14 -10.87 -10.60
N THR A 155 -5.27 -10.25 -9.42
CA THR A 155 -5.44 -11.02 -8.19
C THR A 155 -6.86 -11.60 -8.26
N THR A 156 -6.98 -12.85 -8.67
CA THR A 156 -8.20 -13.58 -8.38
C THR A 156 -8.21 -13.82 -6.87
N ALA A 157 -9.35 -13.66 -6.21
CA ALA A 157 -9.55 -14.39 -4.98
C ALA A 157 -9.34 -15.84 -5.40
N GLY A 158 -8.22 -16.45 -5.00
CA GLY A 158 -8.08 -17.88 -5.11
C GLY A 158 -9.33 -18.39 -4.43
N ALA A 159 -10.27 -18.92 -5.20
CA ALA A 159 -11.29 -19.74 -4.60
C ALA A 159 -10.44 -20.81 -3.93
N THR A 160 -10.33 -20.74 -2.61
CA THR A 160 -10.25 -21.95 -1.84
C THR A 160 -11.63 -22.62 -2.00
N THR A 161 -11.99 -23.01 -3.23
CA THR A 161 -12.25 -24.41 -3.39
C THR A 161 -10.99 -25.02 -2.82
N ALA A 162 -11.03 -25.35 -1.52
CA ALA A 162 -10.18 -26.39 -1.02
C ALA A 162 -10.25 -27.43 -2.13
N PRO A 163 -9.15 -27.76 -2.82
CA PRO A 163 -9.19 -29.01 -3.48
C PRO A 163 -9.53 -29.94 -2.32
N ASN A 164 -10.74 -30.48 -2.28
CA ASN A 164 -10.98 -31.72 -1.56
C ASN A 164 -10.26 -32.83 -2.36
N LEU A 165 -9.01 -32.56 -2.73
CA LEU A 165 -7.99 -33.46 -3.17
C LEU A 165 -7.18 -33.57 -1.90
N GLY A 166 -7.34 -34.69 -1.20
CA GLY A 166 -6.36 -35.07 -0.19
C GLY A 166 -4.98 -34.79 -0.78
N ALA A 167 -4.17 -34.00 -0.07
CA ALA A 167 -2.83 -33.71 -0.49
C ALA A 167 -2.08 -35.04 -0.56
N GLY A 168 -2.05 -35.64 -1.75
CA GLY A 168 -1.27 -36.81 -2.08
C GLY A 168 0.20 -36.45 -2.03
N THR A 169 0.70 -36.26 -0.81
CA THR A 169 2.10 -36.55 -0.51
C THR A 169 2.25 -38.07 -0.42
N ALA A 170 3.46 -38.59 -0.25
CA ALA A 170 3.74 -40.03 -0.15
C ALA A 170 2.89 -40.81 0.89
N ALA A 171 2.04 -40.14 1.68
CA ALA A 171 1.16 -40.64 2.74
C ALA A 171 -0.21 -41.23 2.29
N GLY A 172 -0.77 -40.94 1.11
CA GLY A 172 -2.05 -41.51 0.65
C GLY A 172 -3.22 -40.51 0.52
N VAL A 173 -4.45 -41.01 0.33
CA VAL A 173 -5.69 -40.23 0.17
C VAL A 173 -6.59 -40.36 1.41
N LEU A 174 -6.95 -39.23 2.04
CA LEU A 174 -7.96 -39.17 3.12
C LEU A 174 -9.26 -38.57 2.58
N ILE A 175 -10.41 -39.20 2.85
CA ILE A 175 -11.74 -38.69 2.45
C ILE A 175 -12.63 -38.53 3.70
N GLY A 176 -13.24 -37.35 3.86
CA GLY A 176 -14.30 -37.09 4.84
C GLY A 176 -13.89 -36.26 6.06
N GLN A 177 -12.61 -36.19 6.43
CA GLN A 177 -12.10 -35.34 7.52
C GLN A 177 -10.72 -34.75 7.17
N SER A 178 -10.29 -33.72 7.90
CA SER A 178 -8.91 -33.24 7.86
C SER A 178 -8.01 -34.12 8.74
N GLY A 179 -6.75 -34.31 8.34
CA GLY A 179 -5.78 -35.12 9.08
C GLY A 179 -4.78 -35.81 8.15
N THR A 180 -3.91 -36.63 8.74
CA THR A 180 -3.06 -37.55 8.00
C THR A 180 -3.77 -38.89 7.83
N VAL A 181 -3.49 -39.56 6.71
CA VAL A 181 -3.84 -40.97 6.51
C VAL A 181 -3.03 -41.80 7.51
N ASP A 182 -3.62 -42.87 8.06
CA ASP A 182 -2.88 -43.86 8.85
C ASP A 182 -1.64 -44.34 8.08
N ALA A 183 -0.52 -44.54 8.77
CA ALA A 183 0.75 -44.91 8.12
C ALA A 183 0.67 -46.23 7.32
N SER A 184 -0.29 -47.10 7.65
CA SER A 184 -0.54 -48.37 6.95
C SER A 184 -1.52 -48.25 5.78
N ALA A 185 -2.21 -47.11 5.60
CA ALA A 185 -3.23 -46.93 4.59
C ALA A 185 -2.74 -46.05 3.42
N LYS A 186 -3.20 -46.36 2.20
CA LYS A 186 -3.08 -45.47 1.03
C LYS A 186 -4.40 -44.79 0.66
N LEU A 187 -5.51 -45.32 1.16
CA LEU A 187 -6.83 -44.70 1.15
C LEU A 187 -7.47 -44.93 2.52
N GLU A 188 -7.90 -43.85 3.17
CA GLU A 188 -8.65 -43.92 4.42
C GLU A 188 -9.91 -43.05 4.29
N ILE A 189 -11.06 -43.60 4.69
CA ILE A 189 -12.36 -42.91 4.64
C ILE A 189 -12.84 -42.73 6.07
N LYS A 190 -12.85 -41.49 6.56
CA LYS A 190 -13.35 -41.12 7.90
C LYS A 190 -14.66 -40.37 7.74
N PRO A 191 -15.83 -41.04 7.77
CA PRO A 191 -17.10 -40.35 7.57
C PRO A 191 -17.36 -39.36 8.72
N THR A 192 -18.07 -38.27 8.42
CA THR A 192 -18.54 -37.28 9.42
C THR A 192 -20.01 -37.47 9.80
N GLY A 193 -20.60 -38.60 9.38
CA GLY A 193 -21.99 -38.97 9.58
C GLY A 193 -22.27 -40.41 9.11
N ASN A 194 -23.49 -40.68 8.63
CA ASN A 194 -23.95 -42.04 8.30
C ASN A 194 -23.57 -42.50 6.87
N GLN A 195 -22.50 -41.95 6.30
CA GLN A 195 -22.06 -42.28 4.94
C GLN A 195 -21.17 -43.53 4.95
N GLY A 196 -21.42 -44.46 4.04
CA GLY A 196 -20.58 -45.63 3.78
C GLY A 196 -19.73 -45.47 2.51
N PHE A 197 -18.93 -46.49 2.19
CA PHE A 197 -18.18 -46.57 0.94
C PHE A 197 -19.03 -47.25 -0.14
N LEU A 198 -19.43 -46.49 -1.18
CA LEU A 198 -20.12 -47.04 -2.34
C LEU A 198 -19.09 -47.46 -3.40
N ILE A 199 -18.86 -48.76 -3.53
CA ILE A 199 -18.00 -49.34 -4.56
C ILE A 199 -18.63 -49.24 -5.96
N PRO A 200 -17.83 -49.35 -7.05
CA PRO A 200 -18.35 -49.36 -8.42
C PRO A 200 -19.50 -50.36 -8.58
N ARG A 201 -20.57 -49.95 -9.26
CA ARG A 201 -21.78 -50.76 -9.48
C ARG A 201 -21.93 -51.06 -10.96
N LEU A 202 -21.78 -52.32 -11.35
CA LEU A 202 -21.80 -52.74 -12.75
C LEU A 202 -22.80 -53.88 -12.96
N THR A 203 -23.41 -53.93 -14.15
CA THR A 203 -24.12 -55.11 -14.65
C THR A 203 -23.11 -56.20 -15.01
N ASP A 204 -23.57 -57.43 -15.27
CA ASP A 204 -22.73 -58.52 -15.78
C ASP A 204 -21.99 -58.09 -17.05
N ILE A 205 -22.72 -57.46 -17.98
CA ILE A 205 -22.18 -56.98 -19.25
C ILE A 205 -21.04 -55.97 -19.04
N LEU A 206 -21.22 -55.01 -18.12
CA LEU A 206 -20.22 -53.98 -17.88
C LEU A 206 -19.02 -54.50 -17.08
N ARG A 207 -19.25 -55.43 -16.14
CA ARG A 207 -18.18 -56.12 -15.41
C ARG A 207 -17.29 -56.92 -16.35
N ASP A 208 -17.90 -57.72 -17.22
CA ASP A 208 -17.17 -58.62 -18.14
C ASP A 208 -16.46 -57.85 -19.27
N ALA A 209 -16.90 -56.61 -19.53
CA ALA A 209 -16.24 -55.70 -20.44
C ALA A 209 -14.98 -55.03 -19.87
N ILE A 210 -14.65 -55.21 -18.57
CA ILE A 210 -13.42 -54.65 -17.98
C ILE A 210 -12.21 -55.37 -18.59
N PRO A 211 -11.36 -54.67 -19.36
CA PRO A 211 -10.17 -55.30 -19.95
C PRO A 211 -9.14 -55.57 -18.87
N THR A 212 -8.63 -56.81 -18.82
CA THR A 212 -7.56 -57.23 -17.89
C THR A 212 -7.79 -56.76 -16.44
N PRO A 213 -8.86 -57.22 -15.76
CA PRO A 213 -9.14 -56.79 -14.41
C PRO A 213 -7.96 -57.09 -13.47
N ALA A 214 -7.62 -56.15 -12.59
CA ALA A 214 -6.58 -56.36 -11.61
C ALA A 214 -7.01 -57.40 -10.57
N GLU A 215 -6.06 -58.20 -10.09
CA GLU A 215 -6.30 -59.10 -8.95
C GLU A 215 -6.71 -58.28 -7.71
N GLY A 216 -7.79 -58.68 -7.06
CA GLY A 216 -8.40 -57.98 -5.94
C GLY A 216 -9.36 -56.84 -6.32
N LEU A 217 -9.66 -56.63 -7.62
CA LEU A 217 -10.63 -55.62 -8.04
C LEU A 217 -12.02 -55.95 -7.47
N LEU A 218 -12.63 -55.01 -6.75
CA LEU A 218 -13.90 -55.16 -6.03
C LEU A 218 -15.00 -54.29 -6.66
N LEU A 219 -16.20 -54.83 -6.82
CA LEU A 219 -17.39 -54.10 -7.28
C LEU A 219 -18.68 -54.72 -6.73
N TYR A 220 -19.79 -54.00 -6.87
CA TYR A 220 -21.14 -54.54 -6.64
C TYR A 220 -21.79 -54.85 -7.98
N ASN A 221 -22.16 -56.11 -8.19
CA ASN A 221 -22.88 -56.51 -9.39
C ASN A 221 -24.38 -56.23 -9.22
N THR A 222 -24.96 -55.42 -10.11
CA THR A 222 -26.36 -55.00 -10.02
C THR A 222 -27.34 -56.02 -10.57
N ASP A 223 -26.92 -56.93 -11.45
CA ASP A 223 -27.79 -57.97 -11.97
C ASP A 223 -27.88 -59.13 -10.96
N ALA A 224 -26.75 -59.48 -10.36
CA ALA A 224 -26.64 -60.54 -9.36
C ALA A 224 -26.90 -60.07 -7.91
N ASN A 225 -27.04 -58.76 -7.68
CA ASN A 225 -27.27 -58.14 -6.37
C ASN A 225 -26.27 -58.54 -5.27
N GLN A 226 -25.00 -58.63 -5.62
CA GLN A 226 -23.95 -59.09 -4.71
C GLN A 226 -22.61 -58.41 -4.98
N VAL A 227 -21.77 -58.34 -3.95
CA VAL A 227 -20.38 -57.89 -4.09
C VAL A 227 -19.58 -58.98 -4.79
N GLN A 228 -18.78 -58.60 -5.80
CA GLN A 228 -17.90 -59.49 -6.54
C GLN A 228 -16.49 -58.96 -6.56
N TYR A 229 -15.51 -59.87 -6.58
CA TYR A 229 -14.10 -59.56 -6.68
C TYR A 229 -13.40 -60.45 -7.70
N TYR A 230 -12.36 -59.90 -8.34
CA TYR A 230 -11.58 -60.62 -9.34
C TYR A 230 -10.34 -61.28 -8.71
N VAL A 231 -10.18 -62.58 -8.86
CA VAL A 231 -8.99 -63.32 -8.40
C VAL A 231 -8.67 -64.48 -9.34
N ALA A 232 -7.39 -64.77 -9.55
CA ALA A 232 -6.92 -65.89 -10.36
C ALA A 232 -7.62 -66.05 -11.73
N GLY A 233 -7.92 -64.92 -12.41
CA GLY A 233 -8.52 -64.94 -13.74
C GLY A 233 -10.05 -65.00 -13.78
N SER A 234 -10.74 -64.98 -12.64
CA SER A 234 -12.21 -65.15 -12.57
C SER A 234 -12.86 -64.24 -11.54
N TRP A 235 -14.16 -63.98 -11.74
CA TRP A 235 -15.00 -63.26 -10.79
C TRP A 235 -15.60 -64.22 -9.77
N TYR A 236 -15.48 -63.86 -8.49
CA TYR A 236 -16.06 -64.56 -7.36
C TYR A 236 -17.00 -63.62 -6.61
N SER A 237 -18.03 -64.15 -5.97
CA SER A 237 -18.91 -63.39 -5.07
C SER A 237 -18.55 -63.64 -3.60
N TRP A 238 -18.89 -62.67 -2.77
CA TRP A 238 -18.96 -62.82 -1.31
C TRP A 238 -20.32 -63.37 -0.89
#